data_AF-A0A7V0NTU1-F1
#
_entry.id   AF-A0A7V0NTU1-F1
#
_cell.length_a   1.000
_cell.length_b   1.000
_cell.length_c   1.000
_cell.angle_alpha   90.00
_cell.angle_beta   90.00
_cell.angle_gamma   90.00
#
_symmetry.space_group_name_H-M   'P 1'
#
loop_
_entity.id
_entity.type
_entity.pdbx_description
1 polymer ?
#
loop_
_entity_poly.entity_id
_entity_poly.type
_entity_poly.pdbx_seq_one_letter_code
_entity_poly.pdbx_strand_id
1 'polypeptide(L)'
;MMHPSTTGREPMVRLMRQLASAVLVAFVVLLVVPSSVSMAQSSDGRELFESSCAGCHGADGSGTLGVFPPLVGNDDVQDGGYLREVIRNGRTGEIEVAGITYDGTMPPIGAAFSDDEVDALVGYIQSDLGTAERSAVAVPAERSSARFPWGLAFIILAAVVLSAGLVVMVARPGHESFTWKGAYARALVLFFYFFLLTVWLPSTMFTKAPISGAPRVVQDVVVSGAWFTMMAAGIVALRFLQKAKKI
;
A
#
# COMPACT_ATOMS: atom_id res chain seq x y z
N MET A 1 62.00 18.24 -18.19
CA MET A 1 60.52 18.27 -18.11
C MET A 1 60.03 16.85 -18.37
N MET A 2 59.57 16.15 -17.33
CA MET A 2 59.09 14.77 -17.41
C MET A 2 57.55 14.79 -17.47
N HIS A 3 56.97 14.24 -18.54
CA HIS A 3 55.53 14.00 -18.62
C HIS A 3 55.16 12.70 -17.88
N PRO A 4 54.13 12.68 -17.02
CA PRO A 4 53.65 11.45 -16.41
C PRO A 4 52.88 10.60 -17.42
N SER A 5 53.24 9.32 -17.53
CA SER A 5 52.59 8.34 -18.39
C SER A 5 51.19 7.99 -17.87
N THR A 6 50.18 8.19 -18.71
CA THR A 6 48.75 7.94 -18.42
C THR A 6 48.32 6.48 -18.66
N THR A 7 49.28 5.58 -18.90
CA THR A 7 49.05 4.22 -19.42
C THR A 7 48.32 3.26 -18.48
N GLY A 8 48.06 3.64 -17.22
CA GLY A 8 47.38 2.78 -16.24
C GLY A 8 45.87 3.00 -16.04
N ARG A 9 45.27 4.08 -16.56
CA ARG A 9 43.84 4.42 -16.29
C ARG A 9 42.85 3.96 -17.36
N GLU A 10 43.34 3.66 -18.56
CA GLU A 10 42.56 3.23 -19.71
C GLU A 10 41.71 1.95 -19.51
N PRO A 11 42.22 0.85 -18.91
CA PRO A 11 41.45 -0.40 -18.83
C PRO A 11 40.27 -0.31 -17.85
N MET A 12 40.44 0.42 -16.74
CA MET A 12 39.41 0.55 -15.70
C MET A 12 38.24 1.43 -16.17
N VAL A 13 38.52 2.51 -16.92
CA VAL A 13 37.50 3.40 -17.47
C VAL A 13 36.66 2.69 -18.54
N ARG A 14 37.28 1.82 -19.35
CA ARG A 14 36.56 0.98 -20.34
C ARG A 14 35.64 -0.04 -19.65
N LEU A 15 36.11 -0.67 -18.58
CA LEU A 15 35.30 -1.62 -17.81
C LEU A 15 34.08 -0.93 -17.16
N MET A 16 34.28 0.22 -16.51
CA MET A 16 33.19 0.97 -15.90
C MET A 16 32.14 1.43 -16.92
N ARG A 17 32.58 1.85 -18.12
CA ARG A 17 31.68 2.24 -19.20
C ARG A 17 30.89 1.05 -19.78
N GLN A 18 31.51 -0.12 -19.90
CA GLN A 18 30.82 -1.36 -20.33
C GLN A 18 29.76 -1.81 -19.32
N LEU A 19 30.06 -1.75 -18.02
CA LEU A 19 29.10 -2.08 -16.97
C LEU A 19 27.91 -1.10 -16.96
N ALA A 20 28.17 0.20 -17.11
CA ALA A 20 27.11 1.21 -17.19
C ALA A 20 26.19 1.00 -18.42
N SER A 21 26.75 0.64 -19.57
CA SER A 21 25.97 0.33 -20.77
C SER A 21 25.16 -0.97 -20.62
N ALA A 22 25.70 -2.01 -19.98
CA ALA A 22 24.99 -3.26 -19.74
C ALA A 22 23.78 -3.06 -18.80
N VAL A 23 23.92 -2.25 -17.76
CA VAL A 23 22.82 -1.91 -16.84
C VAL A 23 21.73 -1.11 -17.55
N LEU A 24 22.10 -0.16 -18.42
CA LEU A 24 21.14 0.62 -19.19
C LEU A 24 20.33 -0.26 -20.17
N VAL A 25 21.00 -1.19 -20.86
CA VAL A 25 20.33 -2.12 -21.78
C VAL A 25 19.40 -3.07 -21.03
N ALA A 26 19.82 -3.63 -19.90
CA ALA A 26 18.97 -4.48 -19.07
C ALA A 26 17.72 -3.73 -18.55
N PHE A 27 17.87 -2.46 -18.18
CA PHE A 27 16.76 -1.62 -17.73
C PHE A 27 15.78 -1.29 -18.87
N VAL A 28 16.29 -0.99 -20.06
CA VAL A 28 15.44 -0.74 -21.24
C VAL A 28 14.71 -2.01 -21.70
N VAL A 29 15.37 -3.17 -21.67
CA VAL A 29 14.72 -4.45 -21.97
C VAL A 29 13.59 -4.73 -20.97
N LEU A 30 13.81 -4.47 -19.67
CA LEU A 30 12.75 -4.61 -18.66
C LEU A 30 11.57 -3.64 -18.87
N LEU A 31 11.82 -2.45 -19.43
CA LEU A 31 10.76 -1.47 -19.75
C LEU A 31 9.98 -1.79 -21.03
N VAL A 32 10.56 -2.56 -21.96
CA VAL A 32 10.00 -2.80 -23.30
C VAL A 32 9.40 -4.20 -23.44
N VAL A 33 9.63 -5.13 -22.51
CA VAL A 33 8.88 -6.40 -22.49
C VAL A 33 7.43 -6.10 -22.10
N PRO A 34 6.44 -6.26 -23.01
CA PRO A 34 5.06 -6.15 -22.62
C PRO A 34 4.76 -7.33 -21.69
N SER A 35 4.37 -7.02 -20.46
CA SER A 35 3.76 -7.99 -19.55
C SER A 35 2.39 -8.39 -20.10
N SER A 36 2.34 -9.16 -21.17
CA SER A 36 1.15 -9.93 -21.52
C SER A 36 1.07 -11.11 -20.57
N VAL A 37 0.74 -10.80 -19.31
CA VAL A 37 0.14 -11.76 -18.39
C VAL A 37 -1.23 -12.04 -18.98
N SER A 38 -1.34 -13.14 -19.72
CA SER A 38 -2.64 -13.74 -19.99
C SER A 38 -3.24 -14.03 -18.61
N MET A 39 -4.24 -13.25 -18.19
CA MET A 39 -5.02 -13.57 -17.00
C MET A 39 -5.63 -14.94 -17.29
N ALA A 40 -5.12 -15.98 -16.65
CA ALA A 40 -5.87 -17.23 -16.57
C ALA A 40 -7.19 -16.83 -15.90
N GLN A 41 -8.30 -16.96 -16.62
CA GLN A 41 -9.62 -16.79 -16.05
C GLN A 41 -9.78 -17.87 -14.97
N SER A 42 -9.71 -17.43 -13.72
CA SER A 42 -9.83 -18.30 -12.56
C SER A 42 -11.27 -18.81 -12.49
N SER A 43 -11.46 -20.11 -12.36
CA SER A 43 -12.77 -20.69 -12.05
C SER A 43 -13.07 -20.70 -10.54
N ASP A 44 -12.22 -20.06 -9.72
CA ASP A 44 -12.45 -19.91 -8.29
C ASP A 44 -13.39 -18.72 -8.02
N GLY A 45 -14.61 -19.03 -7.55
CA GLY A 45 -15.64 -18.04 -7.22
C GLY A 45 -15.16 -16.98 -6.22
N ARG A 46 -14.25 -17.33 -5.31
CA ARG A 46 -13.67 -16.37 -4.36
C ARG A 46 -12.78 -15.35 -5.04
N GLU A 47 -11.90 -15.79 -5.93
CA GLU A 47 -10.97 -14.91 -6.65
C GLU A 47 -11.75 -13.97 -7.60
N LEU A 48 -12.76 -14.50 -8.27
CA LEU A 48 -13.69 -13.71 -9.07
C LEU A 48 -14.41 -12.66 -8.22
N PHE A 49 -14.89 -13.03 -7.03
CA PHE A 49 -15.54 -12.10 -6.10
C PHE A 49 -14.59 -11.00 -5.63
N GLU A 50 -13.37 -11.35 -5.22
CA GLU A 50 -12.35 -10.40 -4.76
C GLU A 50 -11.97 -9.40 -5.86
N SER A 51 -11.88 -9.85 -7.12
CA SER A 51 -11.49 -8.99 -8.24
C SER A 51 -12.58 -8.00 -8.67
N SER A 52 -13.86 -8.38 -8.56
CA SER A 52 -14.95 -7.70 -9.28
C SER A 52 -16.15 -7.31 -8.43
N CYS A 53 -16.35 -7.92 -7.26
CA CYS A 53 -17.52 -7.71 -6.41
C CYS A 53 -17.15 -7.01 -5.09
N ALA A 54 -16.01 -7.37 -4.51
CA ALA A 54 -15.56 -6.91 -3.19
C ALA A 54 -15.32 -5.39 -3.10
N GLY A 55 -15.06 -4.73 -4.24
CA GLY A 55 -14.88 -3.27 -4.29
C GLY A 55 -16.10 -2.49 -3.82
N CYS A 56 -17.31 -3.03 -4.04
CA CYS A 56 -18.58 -2.41 -3.63
C CYS A 56 -19.21 -3.16 -2.45
N HIS A 57 -19.25 -4.49 -2.49
CA HIS A 57 -19.92 -5.30 -1.47
C HIS A 57 -19.03 -5.62 -0.27
N GLY A 58 -17.78 -5.17 -0.26
CA GLY A 58 -16.80 -5.51 0.78
C GLY A 58 -16.21 -6.91 0.58
N ALA A 59 -15.00 -7.13 1.09
CA ALA A 59 -14.32 -8.41 0.99
C ALA A 59 -15.05 -9.54 1.71
N ASP A 60 -15.81 -9.19 2.76
CA ASP A 60 -16.64 -10.09 3.54
C ASP A 60 -18.12 -10.07 3.12
N GLY A 61 -18.48 -9.33 2.06
CA GLY A 61 -19.88 -9.21 1.63
C GLY A 61 -20.78 -8.41 2.58
N SER A 62 -20.22 -7.66 3.54
CA SER A 62 -20.99 -6.86 4.51
C SER A 62 -21.62 -5.59 3.90
N GLY A 63 -21.18 -5.20 2.70
CA GLY A 63 -21.65 -3.99 2.03
C GLY A 63 -21.27 -2.70 2.77
N THR A 64 -22.01 -1.64 2.51
CA THR A 64 -21.89 -0.34 3.18
C THR A 64 -23.29 0.18 3.46
N LEU A 65 -23.62 0.41 4.73
CA LEU A 65 -24.95 0.83 5.16
C LEU A 65 -25.48 2.02 4.33
N GLY A 66 -26.67 1.85 3.74
CA GLY A 66 -27.35 2.85 2.92
C GLY A 66 -26.73 3.12 1.55
N VAL A 67 -25.66 2.41 1.15
CA VAL A 67 -24.96 2.62 -0.13
C VAL A 67 -24.88 1.32 -0.93
N PHE A 68 -24.27 0.28 -0.37
CA PHE A 68 -24.15 -1.03 -0.99
C PHE A 68 -24.79 -2.08 -0.09
N PRO A 69 -25.78 -2.85 -0.58
CA PRO A 69 -26.45 -3.84 0.24
C PRO A 69 -25.49 -4.96 0.68
N PRO A 70 -25.65 -5.49 1.89
CA PRO A 70 -24.94 -6.69 2.30
C PRO A 70 -25.39 -7.88 1.44
N LEU A 71 -24.44 -8.76 1.15
CA LEU A 71 -24.68 -10.08 0.57
C LEU A 71 -24.78 -11.14 1.68
N VAL A 72 -24.06 -10.93 2.80
CA VAL A 72 -24.15 -11.79 3.98
C VAL A 72 -25.49 -11.61 4.67
N GLY A 73 -26.17 -12.73 4.95
CA GLY A 73 -27.46 -12.72 5.65
C GLY A 73 -28.59 -12.07 4.87
N ASN A 74 -28.44 -11.91 3.54
CA ASN A 74 -29.48 -11.42 2.65
C ASN A 74 -30.24 -12.61 2.04
N ASP A 75 -31.53 -12.72 2.33
CA ASP A 75 -32.35 -13.82 1.83
C ASP A 75 -32.51 -13.78 0.30
N ASP A 76 -32.47 -12.59 -0.31
CA ASP A 76 -32.60 -12.44 -1.77
C ASP A 76 -31.43 -13.13 -2.50
N VAL A 77 -30.23 -13.16 -1.91
CA VAL A 77 -29.05 -13.78 -2.55
C VAL A 77 -29.08 -15.31 -2.51
N GLN A 78 -30.00 -15.90 -1.74
CA GLN A 78 -30.20 -17.36 -1.70
C GLN A 78 -30.96 -17.86 -2.93
N ASP A 79 -31.68 -16.98 -3.64
CA ASP A 79 -32.21 -17.30 -4.97
C ASP A 79 -31.09 -17.19 -6.02
N GLY A 80 -30.55 -18.34 -6.43
CA GLY A 80 -29.48 -18.38 -7.44
C GLY A 80 -29.91 -17.89 -8.83
N GLY A 81 -31.21 -17.94 -9.14
CA GLY A 81 -31.76 -17.36 -10.37
C GLY A 81 -31.72 -15.84 -10.32
N TYR A 82 -32.18 -15.27 -9.20
CA TYR A 82 -32.09 -13.84 -8.92
C TYR A 82 -30.64 -13.34 -8.96
N LEU A 83 -29.73 -14.03 -8.29
CA LEU A 83 -28.33 -13.61 -8.20
C LEU A 83 -27.65 -13.61 -9.58
N ARG A 84 -27.90 -14.65 -10.40
CA ARG A 84 -27.40 -14.73 -11.77
C ARG A 84 -27.94 -13.59 -12.64
N GLU A 85 -29.23 -13.27 -12.53
CA GLU A 85 -29.85 -12.17 -13.25
C GLU A 85 -29.22 -10.82 -12.89
N VAL A 86 -29.04 -10.55 -11.59
CA VAL A 86 -28.41 -9.31 -11.10
C VAL A 86 -26.95 -9.20 -11.53
N ILE A 87 -26.18 -10.29 -11.51
CA ILE A 87 -24.78 -10.29 -12.00
C ILE A 87 -24.75 -10.00 -13.51
N ARG A 88 -25.65 -10.62 -14.28
CA ARG A 88 -25.68 -10.49 -15.74
C ARG A 88 -26.13 -9.12 -16.20
N ASN A 89 -27.22 -8.63 -15.64
CA ASN A 89 -27.95 -7.47 -16.15
C ASN A 89 -27.85 -6.24 -15.24
N GLY A 90 -27.23 -6.38 -14.07
CA GLY A 90 -27.20 -5.34 -13.07
C GLY A 90 -28.56 -5.17 -12.38
N ARG A 91 -28.67 -4.15 -11.55
CA ARG A 91 -29.93 -3.79 -10.87
C ARG A 91 -29.96 -2.30 -10.58
N THR A 92 -31.14 -1.71 -10.74
CA THR A 92 -31.42 -0.33 -10.35
C THR A 92 -32.71 -0.24 -9.54
N GLY A 93 -32.80 0.82 -8.74
CA GLY A 93 -33.99 1.13 -7.96
C GLY A 93 -33.95 0.63 -6.53
N GLU A 94 -35.04 0.90 -5.83
CA GLU A 94 -35.15 0.69 -4.40
C GLU A 94 -35.21 -0.81 -4.03
N ILE A 95 -34.40 -1.20 -3.05
CA ILE A 95 -34.47 -2.49 -2.38
C ILE A 95 -34.42 -2.29 -0.87
N GLU A 96 -35.01 -3.22 -0.12
CA GLU A 96 -34.90 -3.28 1.33
C GLU A 96 -34.16 -4.56 1.72
N VAL A 97 -33.05 -4.41 2.44
CA VAL A 97 -32.28 -5.54 2.96
C VAL A 97 -32.13 -5.37 4.47
N ALA A 98 -32.65 -6.33 5.23
CA ALA A 98 -32.64 -6.31 6.70
C ALA A 98 -33.20 -5.01 7.31
N GLY A 99 -34.26 -4.45 6.72
CA GLY A 99 -34.91 -3.22 7.20
C GLY A 99 -34.21 -1.91 6.82
N ILE A 100 -33.17 -1.98 5.98
CA ILE A 100 -32.47 -0.81 5.43
C ILE A 100 -32.76 -0.68 3.95
N THR A 101 -33.20 0.50 3.54
CA THR A 101 -33.47 0.85 2.15
C THR A 101 -32.19 1.24 1.43
N TYR A 102 -32.01 0.73 0.21
CA TYR A 102 -30.93 1.06 -0.72
C TYR A 102 -31.54 1.48 -2.05
N ASP A 103 -31.14 2.64 -2.57
CA ASP A 103 -31.57 3.16 -3.88
C ASP A 103 -30.34 3.42 -4.75
N GLY A 104 -29.66 2.33 -5.09
CA GLY A 104 -28.40 2.31 -5.81
C GLY A 104 -28.52 1.81 -7.24
N THR A 105 -27.40 1.86 -7.97
CA THR A 105 -27.26 1.23 -9.28
C THR A 105 -26.08 0.27 -9.26
N MET A 106 -26.37 -1.01 -9.42
CA MET A 106 -25.38 -2.04 -9.73
C MET A 106 -25.29 -2.17 -11.27
N PRO A 107 -24.17 -1.80 -11.91
CA PRO A 107 -24.03 -1.95 -13.35
C PRO A 107 -23.98 -3.43 -13.75
N PRO A 108 -24.36 -3.78 -15.00
CA PRO A 108 -24.17 -5.12 -15.53
C PRO A 108 -22.68 -5.43 -15.64
N ILE A 109 -22.23 -6.47 -14.95
CA ILE A 109 -20.83 -6.95 -15.00
C ILE A 109 -20.70 -8.30 -15.68
N GLY A 110 -21.82 -8.98 -15.95
CA GLY A 110 -21.83 -10.33 -16.49
C GLY A 110 -21.16 -10.50 -17.85
N ALA A 111 -21.00 -9.45 -18.66
CA ALA A 111 -20.29 -9.57 -19.93
C ALA A 111 -18.79 -9.94 -19.76
N ALA A 112 -18.23 -9.73 -18.56
CA ALA A 112 -16.86 -10.10 -18.22
C ALA A 112 -16.68 -11.56 -17.80
N PHE A 113 -17.77 -12.31 -17.61
CA PHE A 113 -17.75 -13.66 -17.06
C PHE A 113 -18.44 -14.66 -17.99
N SER A 114 -17.89 -15.85 -18.13
CA SER A 114 -18.56 -17.03 -18.68
C SER A 114 -19.68 -17.52 -17.76
N ASP A 115 -20.50 -18.47 -18.22
CA ASP A 115 -21.56 -19.09 -17.41
C ASP A 115 -20.97 -19.85 -16.21
N ASP A 116 -19.89 -20.59 -16.43
CA ASP A 116 -19.20 -21.32 -15.36
C ASP A 116 -18.62 -20.37 -14.29
N GLU A 117 -18.08 -19.21 -14.70
CA GLU A 117 -17.58 -18.20 -13.76
C GLU A 117 -18.70 -17.54 -12.95
N VAL A 118 -19.88 -17.31 -13.56
CA VAL A 118 -21.04 -16.80 -12.81
C VAL A 118 -21.59 -17.85 -11.86
N ASP A 119 -21.60 -19.12 -12.25
CA ASP A 119 -22.01 -20.22 -11.38
C ASP A 119 -21.05 -20.37 -10.19
N ALA A 120 -19.75 -20.20 -10.42
CA ALA A 120 -18.75 -20.16 -9.36
C ALA A 120 -18.96 -18.98 -8.40
N LEU A 121 -19.25 -17.78 -8.92
CA LEU A 121 -19.59 -16.60 -8.10
C LEU A 121 -20.86 -16.82 -7.26
N VAL A 122 -21.92 -17.34 -7.87
CA VAL A 122 -23.19 -17.63 -7.18
C VAL A 122 -22.96 -18.65 -6.07
N GLY A 123 -22.22 -19.73 -6.37
CA GLY A 123 -21.85 -20.75 -5.39
C GLY A 123 -21.10 -20.16 -4.20
N TYR A 124 -20.06 -19.36 -4.45
CA TYR A 124 -19.27 -18.72 -3.41
C TYR A 124 -20.10 -17.77 -2.53
N ILE A 125 -20.95 -16.93 -3.12
CA ILE A 125 -21.81 -16.00 -2.36
C ILE A 125 -22.79 -16.78 -1.47
N GLN A 126 -23.36 -17.87 -1.96
CA GLN A 126 -24.34 -18.66 -1.21
C GLN A 126 -23.70 -19.54 -0.13
N SER A 127 -22.56 -20.18 -0.41
CA SER A 127 -21.93 -21.12 0.52
C SER A 127 -21.02 -20.44 1.56
N ASP A 128 -20.19 -19.50 1.12
CA ASP A 128 -19.05 -19.02 1.93
C ASP A 128 -19.35 -17.66 2.58
N LEU A 129 -20.19 -16.82 1.94
CA LEU A 129 -20.71 -15.60 2.56
C LEU A 129 -22.03 -15.85 3.34
N GLY A 130 -22.78 -16.90 2.98
CA GLY A 130 -24.05 -17.25 3.61
C GLY A 130 -23.95 -18.05 4.92
N THR A 131 -22.79 -18.65 5.24
CA THR A 131 -22.59 -19.39 6.49
C THR A 131 -22.17 -18.46 7.62
N ALA A 132 -23.19 -17.91 8.28
CA ALA A 132 -23.16 -16.97 9.41
C ALA A 132 -22.34 -17.40 10.67
N GLU A 133 -21.50 -18.42 10.62
CA GLU A 133 -20.70 -18.89 11.78
C GLU A 133 -19.32 -18.24 11.94
N ARG A 134 -18.89 -17.35 11.03
CA ARG A 134 -17.77 -16.43 11.31
C ARG A 134 -18.19 -15.03 11.74
N SER A 135 -19.49 -14.78 11.87
CA SER A 135 -20.06 -13.49 12.30
C SER A 135 -19.88 -13.18 13.80
N ALA A 136 -19.10 -13.99 14.52
CA ALA A 136 -18.72 -13.73 15.90
C ALA A 136 -17.20 -13.84 16.08
N VAL A 137 -16.46 -12.92 15.46
CA VAL A 137 -15.24 -12.26 15.99
C VAL A 137 -14.95 -11.12 15.01
N ALA A 138 -15.48 -9.94 15.31
CA ALA A 138 -14.94 -8.70 14.78
C ALA A 138 -13.55 -8.49 15.41
N VAL A 139 -12.51 -8.91 14.69
CA VAL A 139 -11.14 -8.39 14.83
C VAL A 139 -10.79 -7.82 13.46
N PRO A 140 -10.32 -6.57 13.36
CA PRO A 140 -10.05 -5.93 12.08
C PRO A 140 -8.82 -6.60 11.45
N ALA A 141 -9.06 -7.59 10.58
CA ALA A 141 -8.03 -8.15 9.74
C ALA A 141 -7.80 -7.19 8.59
N GLU A 142 -6.72 -6.44 8.74
CA GLU A 142 -6.08 -5.68 7.70
C GLU A 142 -5.95 -6.50 6.40
N ARG A 143 -6.15 -5.79 5.28
CA ARG A 143 -5.28 -5.85 4.09
C ARG A 143 -5.56 -6.95 3.05
N SER A 144 -6.30 -6.55 2.01
CA SER A 144 -6.03 -6.97 0.63
C SER A 144 -6.23 -5.83 -0.37
N SER A 145 -5.73 -4.62 -0.08
CA SER A 145 -5.46 -3.70 -1.17
C SER A 145 -4.17 -4.11 -1.85
N ALA A 146 -4.21 -4.33 -3.16
CA ALA A 146 -3.05 -4.46 -4.03
C ALA A 146 -2.09 -3.30 -3.73
N ARG A 147 -1.12 -3.56 -2.86
CA ARG A 147 -0.21 -2.58 -2.33
C ARG A 147 0.90 -2.49 -3.36
N PHE A 148 0.99 -1.40 -4.11
CA PHE A 148 2.32 -0.93 -4.53
C PHE A 148 3.20 -1.08 -3.29
N PRO A 149 4.23 -1.94 -3.28
CA PRO A 149 4.79 -2.44 -2.05
C PRO A 149 5.55 -1.30 -1.40
N TRP A 150 4.83 -0.52 -0.58
CA TRP A 150 5.39 0.62 0.13
C TRP A 150 6.58 0.16 0.96
N GLY A 151 6.56 -1.09 1.46
CA GLY A 151 7.72 -1.75 2.06
C GLY A 151 8.94 -1.81 1.13
N LEU A 152 8.76 -2.19 -0.14
CA LEU A 152 9.84 -2.17 -1.14
C LEU A 152 10.29 -0.74 -1.45
N ALA A 153 9.36 0.21 -1.58
CA ALA A 153 9.69 1.62 -1.78
C ALA A 153 10.49 2.20 -0.58
N PHE A 154 10.16 1.81 0.65
CA PHE A 154 10.89 2.18 1.86
C PHE A 154 12.25 1.50 1.95
N ILE A 155 12.36 0.22 1.56
CA ILE A 155 13.64 -0.49 1.49
C ILE A 155 14.56 0.15 0.45
N ILE A 156 14.02 0.52 -0.72
CA ILE A 156 14.75 1.20 -1.78
C ILE A 156 15.18 2.59 -1.31
N LEU A 157 14.28 3.38 -0.70
CA LEU A 157 14.62 4.70 -0.16
C LEU A 157 15.68 4.62 0.94
N ALA A 158 15.56 3.67 1.86
CA ALA A 158 16.56 3.44 2.91
C ALA A 158 17.91 3.03 2.31
N ALA A 159 17.91 2.14 1.32
CA ALA A 159 19.12 1.74 0.60
C ALA A 159 19.77 2.93 -0.13
N VAL A 160 18.98 3.79 -0.78
CA VAL A 160 19.46 5.02 -1.46
C VAL A 160 20.04 6.01 -0.46
N VAL A 161 19.39 6.25 0.68
CA VAL A 161 19.89 7.16 1.72
C VAL A 161 21.18 6.64 2.35
N LEU A 162 21.26 5.34 2.64
CA LEU A 162 22.46 4.72 3.22
C LEU A 162 23.63 4.72 2.24
N SER A 163 23.37 4.43 0.96
CA SER A 163 24.41 4.44 -0.09
C SER A 163 24.86 5.87 -0.45
N ALA A 164 23.96 6.84 -0.51
CA ALA A 164 24.32 8.26 -0.66
C ALA A 164 25.14 8.77 0.54
N GLY A 165 24.76 8.38 1.76
CA GLY A 165 25.53 8.67 2.97
C GLY A 165 26.95 8.11 2.93
N LEU A 166 27.10 6.87 2.44
CA LEU A 166 28.40 6.22 2.25
C LEU A 166 29.26 6.92 1.19
N VAL A 167 28.68 7.30 0.04
CA VAL A 167 29.39 8.00 -1.04
C VAL A 167 29.86 9.38 -0.59
N VAL A 168 29.02 10.16 0.11
CA VAL A 168 29.40 11.47 0.67
C VAL A 168 30.50 11.32 1.73
N MET A 169 30.55 10.20 2.45
CA MET A 169 31.59 9.89 3.42
C MET A 169 32.93 9.54 2.78
N VAL A 170 32.93 8.65 1.78
CA VAL A 170 34.15 8.20 1.09
C VAL A 170 34.75 9.34 0.25
N ALA A 171 33.92 10.28 -0.22
CA ALA A 171 34.36 11.44 -0.99
C ALA A 171 34.93 12.61 -0.16
N ARG A 172 34.96 12.54 1.18
CA ARG A 172 35.51 13.61 2.04
C ARG A 172 36.79 13.19 2.77
N PRO A 173 37.96 13.34 2.15
CA PRO A 173 39.23 13.16 2.84
C PRO A 173 39.51 14.40 3.70
N GLY A 174 39.64 14.23 5.03
CA GLY A 174 40.31 15.24 5.87
C GLY A 174 39.66 15.70 7.18
N HIS A 175 38.68 15.00 7.78
CA HIS A 175 38.18 15.40 9.11
C HIS A 175 38.64 14.44 10.22
N GLU A 176 39.23 15.03 11.26
CA GLU A 176 39.93 14.42 12.38
C GLU A 176 39.09 13.40 13.17
N SER A 177 39.73 12.29 13.54
CA SER A 177 39.25 11.17 14.38
C SER A 177 37.78 10.79 14.21
N PHE A 178 37.46 10.27 13.02
CA PHE A 178 36.18 9.62 12.76
C PHE A 178 36.01 8.38 13.67
N THR A 179 35.21 8.51 14.74
CA THR A 179 34.87 7.39 15.61
C THR A 179 33.58 6.72 15.13
N TRP A 180 33.71 5.50 14.59
CA TRP A 180 32.60 4.69 14.08
C TRP A 180 31.41 4.57 15.04
N LYS A 181 31.69 4.51 16.35
CA LYS A 181 30.67 4.44 17.41
C LYS A 181 29.76 5.69 17.45
N GLY A 182 30.33 6.88 17.23
CA GLY A 182 29.59 8.13 17.29
C GLY A 182 28.68 8.36 16.08
N ALA A 183 29.11 7.92 14.90
CA ALA A 183 28.31 8.01 13.68
C ALA A 183 27.12 7.06 13.72
N TYR A 184 27.33 5.82 14.15
CA TYR A 184 26.27 4.82 14.24
C TYR A 184 25.22 5.19 15.27
N ALA A 185 25.64 5.70 16.44
CA ALA A 185 24.72 6.20 17.46
C ALA A 185 23.83 7.34 16.95
N ARG A 186 24.39 8.28 16.18
CA ARG A 186 23.62 9.39 15.59
C ARG A 186 22.62 8.90 14.54
N ALA A 187 23.01 7.95 13.70
CA ALA A 187 22.14 7.35 12.70
C ALA A 187 20.96 6.61 13.35
N LEU A 188 21.22 5.82 14.40
CA LEU A 188 20.18 5.13 15.16
C LEU A 188 19.19 6.11 15.81
N VAL A 189 19.70 7.18 16.45
CA VAL A 189 18.83 8.18 17.07
C VAL A 189 17.92 8.84 16.05
N LEU A 190 18.43 9.21 14.87
CA LEU A 190 17.62 9.80 13.80
C LEU A 190 16.60 8.80 13.24
N PHE A 191 17.00 7.54 13.06
CA PHE A 191 16.12 6.47 12.61
C PHE A 191 14.96 6.25 13.58
N PHE A 192 15.24 6.07 14.88
CA PHE A 192 14.21 5.86 15.89
C PHE A 192 13.33 7.09 16.07
N TYR A 193 13.90 8.30 16.03
CA TYR A 193 13.13 9.54 16.04
C TYR A 193 12.13 9.61 14.88
N PHE A 194 12.59 9.32 13.66
CA PHE A 194 11.74 9.31 12.48
C PHE A 194 10.69 8.21 12.57
N PHE A 195 11.09 6.97 12.87
CA PHE A 195 10.19 5.84 13.01
C PHE A 195 9.09 6.10 14.06
N LEU A 196 9.46 6.61 15.23
CA LEU A 196 8.50 6.90 16.29
C LEU A 196 7.52 8.00 15.87
N LEU A 197 7.98 9.06 15.22
CA LEU A 197 7.13 10.20 14.85
C LEU A 197 6.28 9.96 13.60
N THR A 198 6.81 9.23 12.61
CA THR A 198 6.16 9.10 11.30
C THR A 198 5.44 7.77 11.12
N VAL A 199 5.79 6.75 11.90
CA VAL A 199 5.21 5.40 11.77
C VAL A 199 4.46 5.00 13.04
N TRP A 200 5.09 5.07 14.20
CA TRP A 200 4.49 4.56 15.43
C TRP A 200 3.43 5.49 16.02
N LEU A 201 3.73 6.78 16.17
CA LEU A 201 2.80 7.70 16.82
C LEU A 201 1.48 7.88 16.04
N PRO A 202 1.48 8.03 14.70
CA PRO A 202 0.24 8.05 13.93
C PRO A 202 -0.56 6.77 14.11
N SER A 203 0.09 5.59 14.05
CA SER A 203 -0.60 4.31 14.24
C SER A 203 -1.27 4.17 15.61
N THR A 204 -0.66 4.73 16.67
CA THR A 204 -1.29 4.78 18.00
C THR A 204 -2.41 5.83 18.14
N MET A 205 -2.39 6.89 17.34
CA MET A 205 -3.46 7.89 17.30
C MET A 205 -4.71 7.33 16.60
N PHE A 206 -4.52 6.52 15.55
CA PHE A 206 -5.62 5.84 14.84
C PHE A 206 -6.37 4.82 15.70
N THR A 207 -5.73 4.27 16.74
CA THR A 207 -6.34 3.25 17.61
C THR A 207 -7.06 3.82 18.82
N LYS A 208 -6.97 5.14 19.07
CA LYS A 208 -7.65 5.78 20.21
C LYS A 208 -8.96 6.45 19.77
N ALA A 209 -9.97 6.30 20.62
CA ALA A 209 -11.39 6.53 20.37
C ALA A 209 -11.92 7.95 20.09
N PRO A 210 -11.21 9.09 20.24
CA PRO A 210 -11.88 10.39 20.16
C PRO A 210 -12.31 10.82 18.74
N ILE A 211 -11.84 10.16 17.67
CA ILE A 211 -12.04 10.60 16.27
C ILE A 211 -12.55 9.49 15.34
N SER A 212 -12.74 8.28 15.86
CA SER A 212 -13.13 7.11 15.05
C SER A 212 -14.50 7.24 14.40
N GLY A 213 -15.41 8.05 14.97
CA GLY A 213 -16.73 8.33 14.41
C GLY A 213 -16.82 9.53 13.46
N ALA A 214 -15.71 10.26 13.24
CA ALA A 214 -15.70 11.43 12.35
C ALA A 214 -15.57 11.02 10.86
N PRO A 215 -16.05 11.84 9.90
CA PRO A 215 -15.83 11.62 8.47
C PRO A 215 -14.33 11.47 8.14
N ARG A 216 -13.99 10.59 7.19
CA ARG A 216 -12.59 10.30 6.79
C ARG A 216 -11.76 11.54 6.50
N VAL A 217 -12.32 12.53 5.81
CA VAL A 217 -11.63 13.80 5.50
C VAL A 217 -11.23 14.57 6.77
N VAL A 218 -12.04 14.49 7.84
CA VAL A 218 -11.74 15.13 9.13
C VAL A 218 -10.61 14.39 9.82
N GLN A 219 -10.64 13.05 9.80
CA GLN A 219 -9.56 12.23 10.34
C GLN A 219 -8.22 12.53 9.64
N ASP A 220 -8.22 12.62 8.31
CA ASP A 220 -7.02 12.87 7.51
C ASP A 220 -6.43 14.26 7.77
N VAL A 221 -7.28 15.28 7.87
CA VAL A 221 -6.86 16.65 8.18
C VAL A 221 -6.28 16.75 9.59
N VAL A 222 -6.92 16.12 10.59
CA VAL A 222 -6.46 16.13 11.98
C VAL A 222 -5.12 15.40 12.12
N VAL A 223 -4.98 14.23 11.50
CA VAL A 223 -3.73 13.46 11.56
C VAL A 223 -2.59 14.19 10.85
N SER A 224 -2.85 14.73 9.65
CA SER A 224 -1.86 15.50 8.92
C SER A 224 -1.44 16.75 9.71
N GLY A 225 -2.39 17.46 10.32
CA GLY A 225 -2.12 18.61 11.17
C GLY A 225 -1.28 18.26 12.41
N ALA A 226 -1.60 17.16 13.10
CA ALA A 226 -0.81 16.65 14.21
C ALA A 226 0.62 16.29 13.78
N TRP A 227 0.78 15.70 12.60
CA TRP A 227 2.10 15.36 12.06
C TRP A 227 2.97 16.60 11.78
N PHE A 228 2.42 17.59 11.07
CA PHE A 228 3.15 18.82 10.74
C PHE A 228 3.53 19.63 11.99
N THR A 229 2.64 19.70 12.98
CA THR A 229 2.91 20.41 14.24
C THR A 229 4.03 19.75 15.04
N MET A 230 4.05 18.42 15.11
CA MET A 230 5.14 17.68 15.76
C MET A 230 6.46 17.79 15.02
N MET A 231 6.45 17.73 13.69
CA MET A 231 7.66 17.94 12.88
C MET A 231 8.24 19.34 13.12
N ALA A 232 7.39 20.36 13.11
CA ALA A 232 7.80 21.74 13.39
C ALA A 232 8.39 21.88 14.81
N ALA A 233 7.73 21.30 15.83
CA ALA A 233 8.21 21.30 17.20
C ALA A 233 9.58 20.62 17.32
N GLY A 234 9.78 19.50 16.64
CA GLY A 234 11.06 18.78 16.60
C GLY A 234 12.20 19.60 16.00
N ILE A 235 11.95 20.30 14.89
CA ILE A 235 12.94 21.19 14.26
C ILE A 235 13.32 22.34 15.22
N VAL A 236 12.34 22.93 15.91
CA VAL A 236 12.57 24.00 16.89
C VAL A 236 13.39 23.47 18.08
N ALA A 237 13.06 22.29 18.61
CA ALA A 237 13.79 21.67 19.70
C ALA A 237 15.26 21.36 19.32
N LEU A 238 15.49 20.84 18.12
CA LEU A 238 16.85 20.60 17.62
C LEU A 238 17.66 21.89 17.49
N ARG A 239 17.06 22.97 16.97
CA ARG A 239 17.71 24.29 16.91
C ARG A 239 18.04 24.82 18.30
N PHE A 240 17.15 24.63 19.27
CA PHE A 240 17.37 25.06 20.64
C PHE A 240 18.53 24.28 21.29
N LEU A 241 18.55 22.96 21.15
CA LEU A 241 19.63 22.11 21.65
C LEU A 241 20.99 22.42 21.01
N GLN A 242 21.01 22.71 19.70
CA GLN A 242 22.21 23.16 19.00
C GLN A 242 22.74 24.49 19.54
N LYS A 243 21.83 25.40 19.92
CA LYS A 243 22.19 26.68 20.53
C LYS A 243 22.68 26.52 21.98
N ALA A 244 22.09 25.60 22.74
CA ALA A 244 22.45 25.31 24.13
C ALA A 244 23.81 24.60 24.28
N LYS A 245 24.22 23.79 23.29
CA LYS A 245 25.50 23.07 23.28
C LYS A 245 26.70 23.90 22.79
N LYS A 246 26.48 25.18 22.51
CA LYS A 246 27.48 26.15 22.01
C LYS A 246 28.12 26.97 23.14
N ILE A 247 28.22 26.37 24.34
CA ILE A 247 28.98 26.85 25.50
C ILE A 247 30.10 25.85 25.76
#